data_AF-A0A9D8GJ81-F1
#
_entry.id   AF-A0A9D8GJ81-F1
#
_cell.length_a   1.000
_cell.length_b   1.000
_cell.length_c   1.000
_cell.angle_alpha   90.00
_cell.angle_beta   90.00
_cell.angle_gamma   90.00
#
_symmetry.space_group_name_H-M   'P 1'
#
loop_
_entity.id
_entity.type
_entity.pdbx_description
1 polymer ?
#
loop_
_entity_poly.entity_id
_entity_poly.type
_entity_poly.pdbx_seq_one_letter_code
_entity_poly.pdbx_strand_id
1 'polypeptide(L)'
;MIWLWLMLSSAALGQTRLDAAIECAATARLMVYDCAIALADRQGRPVDGAKFKLGADMPSMPMAHNVRPVEADSTDAPGRYRARLELEMEGEWALRLEFSAPRRDVVVKRLIFDDKGGREGR
;
A
#
# COMPACT_ATOMS: atom_id res chain seq x y z
N MET A 1 32.44 7.90 -46.67
CA MET A 1 31.08 7.82 -46.10
C MET A 1 31.17 7.47 -44.62
N ILE A 2 31.07 8.45 -43.72
CA ILE A 2 30.99 8.23 -42.28
C ILE A 2 29.50 8.17 -41.92
N TRP A 3 29.00 7.00 -41.56
CA TRP A 3 27.65 6.85 -41.01
C TRP A 3 27.73 7.14 -39.50
N LEU A 4 27.28 8.32 -39.10
CA LEU A 4 27.13 8.69 -37.70
C LEU A 4 25.76 8.20 -37.22
N TRP A 5 25.73 7.05 -36.54
CA TRP A 5 24.53 6.56 -35.88
C TRP A 5 24.28 7.40 -34.61
N LEU A 6 23.29 8.28 -34.67
CA LEU A 6 22.72 8.91 -33.48
C LEU A 6 22.00 7.83 -32.65
N MET A 7 22.64 7.42 -31.56
CA MET A 7 22.00 6.64 -30.51
C MET A 7 21.05 7.57 -29.75
N LEU A 8 19.75 7.58 -30.12
CA LEU A 8 18.72 8.14 -29.25
C LEU A 8 18.61 7.25 -28.01
N SER A 9 19.25 7.66 -26.92
CA SER A 9 18.99 7.10 -25.60
C SER A 9 17.60 7.55 -25.16
N SER A 10 16.60 6.70 -25.38
CA SER A 10 15.29 6.85 -24.74
C SER A 10 15.48 6.69 -23.23
N ALA A 11 15.54 7.79 -22.50
CA ALA A 11 15.35 7.75 -21.06
C ALA A 11 13.91 7.28 -20.80
N ALA A 12 13.75 6.00 -20.47
CA ALA A 12 12.50 5.52 -19.94
C ALA A 12 12.22 6.31 -18.66
N LEU A 13 11.21 7.18 -18.69
CA LEU A 13 10.65 7.77 -17.48
C LEU A 13 10.04 6.61 -16.68
N GLY A 14 10.88 5.94 -15.89
CA GLY A 14 10.45 4.86 -15.03
C GLY A 14 9.34 5.40 -14.16
N GLN A 15 8.15 4.81 -14.25
CA GLN A 15 7.01 5.11 -13.39
C GLN A 15 7.55 5.24 -11.97
N THR A 16 7.55 6.47 -11.42
CA THR A 16 7.92 6.67 -10.03
C THR A 16 6.90 5.83 -9.27
N ARG A 17 7.33 4.82 -8.51
CA ARG A 17 6.42 4.07 -7.66
C ARG A 17 6.27 4.81 -6.35
N LEU A 18 5.08 4.77 -5.78
CA LEU A 18 4.88 5.17 -4.39
C LEU A 18 5.52 4.12 -3.48
N ASP A 19 6.11 4.56 -2.37
CA ASP A 19 6.38 3.70 -1.24
C ASP A 19 5.35 3.96 -0.15
N ALA A 20 4.98 2.90 0.56
CA ALA A 20 4.01 2.93 1.64
C ALA A 20 4.53 2.10 2.81
N ALA A 21 4.81 2.73 3.94
CA ALA A 21 4.94 2.02 5.21
C ALA A 21 3.55 1.91 5.83
N ILE A 22 3.25 0.75 6.43
CA ILE A 22 1.96 0.48 7.05
C ILE A 22 2.16 -0.21 8.39
N GLU A 23 1.48 0.30 9.41
CA GLU A 23 1.44 -0.25 10.75
C GLU A 23 -0.02 -0.40 11.16
N CYS A 24 -0.43 -1.59 11.60
CA CYS A 24 -1.81 -1.85 12.00
C CYS A 24 -1.86 -2.32 13.44
N ALA A 25 -2.67 -1.66 14.27
CA ALA A 25 -2.88 -2.01 15.67
C ALA A 25 -4.28 -2.61 15.87
N ALA A 26 -4.39 -3.64 16.71
CA ALA A 26 -5.68 -4.22 17.07
C ALA A 26 -6.55 -3.20 17.81
N THR A 27 -7.86 -3.23 17.53
CA THR A 27 -8.86 -2.46 18.26
C THR A 27 -9.52 -3.33 19.34
N ALA A 28 -10.45 -2.75 20.11
CA ALA A 28 -11.27 -3.52 21.05
C ALA A 28 -12.24 -4.51 20.37
N ARG A 29 -12.42 -4.43 19.03
CA ARG A 29 -13.25 -5.37 18.27
C ARG A 29 -12.35 -6.42 17.63
N LEU A 30 -12.73 -7.69 17.80
CA LEU A 30 -12.00 -8.83 17.25
C LEU A 30 -11.83 -8.70 15.73
N MET A 31 -10.62 -8.97 15.25
CA MET A 31 -10.20 -8.86 13.84
C MET A 31 -10.39 -7.48 13.18
N VAL A 32 -10.60 -6.43 13.98
CA VAL A 32 -10.65 -5.05 13.47
C VAL A 32 -9.38 -4.33 13.89
N TYR A 33 -8.72 -3.73 12.91
CA TYR A 33 -7.42 -3.08 13.05
C TYR A 33 -7.48 -1.64 12.56
N ASP A 34 -6.88 -0.72 13.31
CA ASP A 34 -6.64 0.64 12.86
C ASP A 34 -5.23 0.70 12.25
N CYS A 35 -5.13 1.01 10.96
CA CYS A 35 -3.89 1.05 10.21
C CYS A 35 -3.45 2.49 9.95
N ALA A 36 -2.22 2.81 10.35
CA ALA A 36 -1.51 4.03 9.99
C ALA A 36 -0.64 3.79 8.76
N ILE A 37 -0.74 4.67 7.77
CA ILE A 37 -0.04 4.54 6.49
C ILE A 37 0.79 5.81 6.26
N ALA A 38 2.08 5.63 5.99
CA ALA A 38 2.97 6.71 5.59
C ALA A 38 3.38 6.53 4.12
N LEU A 39 3.05 7.52 3.29
CA LEU A 39 3.35 7.52 1.86
C LEU A 39 4.53 8.43 1.55
N ALA A 40 5.43 7.93 0.72
CA ALA A 40 6.55 8.69 0.21
C ALA A 40 6.78 8.45 -1.29
N ASP A 41 7.38 9.44 -1.96
CA ASP A 41 7.95 9.25 -3.28
C ASP A 41 9.34 8.60 -3.21
N ARG A 42 9.97 8.37 -4.37
CA ARG A 42 11.31 7.75 -4.43
C ARG A 42 12.42 8.58 -3.80
N GLN A 43 12.19 9.86 -3.56
CA GLN A 43 13.11 10.76 -2.89
C GLN A 43 12.83 10.82 -1.37
N GLY A 44 11.88 10.04 -0.86
CA GLY A 44 11.48 10.03 0.54
C GLY A 44 10.60 11.22 0.93
N ARG A 45 10.08 11.98 -0.05
CA ARG A 45 9.20 13.12 0.24
C ARG A 45 7.78 12.63 0.49
N PRO A 46 7.08 13.17 1.50
CA PRO A 46 5.70 12.78 1.79
C PRO A 46 4.79 13.06 0.59
N VAL A 47 3.81 12.17 0.35
CA VAL A 47 2.84 12.31 -0.74
C VAL A 47 1.47 12.66 -0.18
N ASP A 48 1.09 13.93 -0.33
CA ASP A 48 -0.20 14.47 0.10
C ASP A 48 -1.28 14.33 -0.99
N GLY A 49 -2.55 14.40 -0.58
CA GLY A 49 -3.70 14.37 -1.48
C GLY A 49 -3.89 13.06 -2.25
N ALA A 50 -3.22 11.98 -1.82
CA ALA A 50 -3.38 10.67 -2.42
C ALA A 50 -4.79 10.14 -2.14
N LYS A 51 -5.36 9.47 -3.13
CA LYS A 51 -6.63 8.78 -3.01
C LYS A 51 -6.42 7.31 -3.33
N PHE A 52 -6.67 6.46 -2.35
CA PHE A 52 -6.45 5.03 -2.50
C PHE A 52 -7.36 4.22 -1.61
N LYS A 53 -7.54 2.96 -2.00
CA LYS A 53 -8.24 1.97 -1.21
C LYS A 53 -7.26 0.95 -0.64
N LEU A 54 -7.54 0.48 0.57
CA LEU A 54 -6.83 -0.62 1.22
C LEU A 54 -7.71 -1.87 1.16
N GLY A 55 -7.28 -2.86 0.39
CA GLY A 55 -7.81 -4.22 0.40
C GLY A 55 -6.84 -5.19 1.07
N ALA A 56 -7.29 -6.42 1.31
CA ALA A 56 -6.46 -7.51 1.83
C ALA A 56 -6.86 -8.84 1.19
N ASP A 57 -5.87 -9.64 0.81
CA ASP A 57 -6.06 -10.98 0.25
C ASP A 57 -5.23 -11.99 1.07
N MET A 58 -5.81 -13.13 1.46
CA MET A 58 -5.06 -14.20 2.11
C MET A 58 -4.29 -15.02 1.05
N PRO A 59 -2.94 -15.04 1.05
CA PRO A 59 -2.17 -15.64 -0.05
C PRO A 59 -2.31 -17.16 -0.17
N SER A 60 -2.57 -17.85 0.94
CA SER A 60 -2.73 -19.30 0.99
C SER A 60 -4.03 -19.78 0.33
N MET A 61 -5.07 -18.95 0.33
CA MET A 61 -6.38 -19.23 -0.27
C MET A 61 -6.86 -18.01 -1.07
N PRO A 62 -6.23 -17.72 -2.22
CA PRO A 62 -6.56 -16.55 -3.02
C PRO A 62 -8.04 -16.55 -3.41
N MET A 63 -8.67 -15.37 -3.42
CA MET A 63 -10.08 -15.16 -3.81
C MET A 63 -11.15 -15.76 -2.88
N ALA A 64 -10.80 -16.67 -1.98
CA ALA A 64 -11.73 -17.23 -0.99
C ALA A 64 -11.83 -16.35 0.26
N HIS A 65 -10.72 -15.69 0.62
CA HIS A 65 -10.64 -14.76 1.74
C HIS A 65 -10.05 -13.44 1.25
N ASN A 66 -10.94 -12.54 0.84
CA ASN A 66 -10.59 -11.20 0.39
C ASN A 66 -11.48 -10.16 1.07
N VAL A 67 -10.86 -9.09 1.54
CA VAL A 67 -11.57 -8.00 2.20
C VAL A 67 -12.05 -7.01 1.16
N ARG A 68 -13.29 -6.54 1.31
CA ARG A 68 -13.80 -5.43 0.50
C ARG A 68 -12.91 -4.19 0.71
N PRO A 69 -12.32 -3.60 -0.35
CA PRO A 69 -11.41 -2.48 -0.17
C PRO A 69 -12.09 -1.27 0.50
N VAL A 70 -11.45 -0.73 1.53
CA VAL A 70 -11.88 0.47 2.26
C VAL A 70 -11.12 1.69 1.79
N GLU A 71 -11.72 2.87 1.79
CA GLU A 71 -11.01 4.12 1.46
C GLU A 71 -10.11 4.54 2.62
N ALA A 72 -8.91 5.04 2.30
CA ALA A 72 -7.99 5.58 3.29
C ALA A 72 -8.25 7.08 3.48
N ASP A 73 -8.38 7.51 4.73
CA ASP A 73 -8.57 8.91 5.09
C ASP A 73 -7.23 9.62 5.25
N SER A 74 -7.10 10.84 4.73
CA SER A 74 -5.98 11.71 5.06
C SER A 74 -6.02 12.15 6.53
N THR A 75 -4.85 12.34 7.12
CA THR A 75 -4.69 12.99 8.42
C THR A 75 -4.16 14.42 8.26
N ASP A 76 -4.03 15.16 9.36
CA ASP A 76 -3.42 16.50 9.35
C ASP A 76 -1.89 16.49 9.15
N ALA A 77 -1.26 15.31 9.20
CA ALA A 77 0.18 15.16 9.04
C ALA A 77 0.57 14.83 7.58
N PRO A 78 1.63 15.46 7.03
CA PRO A 78 2.05 15.23 5.65
C PRO A 78 2.34 13.77 5.33
N GLY A 79 1.80 13.28 4.21
CA GLY A 79 1.95 11.93 3.72
C GLY A 79 1.30 10.85 4.59
N ARG A 80 0.51 11.23 5.60
CA ARG A 80 -0.08 10.29 6.56
C ARG A 80 -1.56 10.09 6.34
N TYR A 81 -1.94 8.82 6.33
CA TYR A 81 -3.30 8.34 6.12
C TYR A 81 -3.66 7.30 7.17
N ARG A 82 -4.96 7.07 7.33
CA ARG A 82 -5.49 6.01 8.18
C ARG A 82 -6.56 5.21 7.44
N ALA A 83 -6.67 3.94 7.78
CA ALA A 83 -7.76 3.09 7.33
C ALA A 83 -8.13 2.11 8.44
N ARG A 84 -9.39 1.66 8.45
CA ARG A 84 -9.85 0.58 9.33
C ARG A 84 -10.03 -0.69 8.53
N LEU A 85 -9.30 -1.73 8.90
CA LEU A 85 -9.33 -3.03 8.24
C LEU A 85 -10.03 -4.05 9.12
N GLU A 86 -10.96 -4.80 8.53
CA GLU A 86 -11.64 -5.92 9.19
C GLU A 86 -11.23 -7.21 8.46
N LEU A 87 -10.65 -8.14 9.19
CA LEU A 87 -10.20 -9.43 8.68
C LEU A 87 -11.14 -10.54 9.17
N GLU A 88 -11.15 -11.66 8.46
CA GLU A 88 -11.95 -12.82 8.85
C GLU A 88 -11.21 -13.74 9.82
N MET A 89 -9.88 -13.67 9.82
CA MET A 89 -9.00 -14.52 10.62
C MET A 89 -7.58 -13.95 10.75
N GLU A 90 -6.88 -14.42 11.77
CA GLU A 90 -5.44 -14.20 11.96
C GLU A 90 -4.61 -14.90 10.88
N GLY A 91 -3.36 -14.49 10.72
CA GLY A 91 -2.41 -15.09 9.80
C GLY A 91 -1.85 -14.11 8.79
N GLU A 92 -1.29 -14.64 7.71
CA GLU A 92 -0.61 -13.86 6.69
C GLU A 92 -1.60 -13.28 5.67
N TRP A 93 -1.49 -11.97 5.43
CA TRP A 93 -2.32 -11.22 4.50
C TRP A 93 -1.45 -10.35 3.58
N ALA A 94 -1.81 -10.31 2.30
CA ALA A 94 -1.30 -9.34 1.35
C ALA A 94 -2.22 -8.10 1.33
N LEU A 95 -1.78 -7.01 1.96
CA LEU A 95 -2.47 -5.74 1.92
C LEU A 95 -2.20 -5.03 0.60
N ARG A 96 -3.25 -4.68 -0.12
CA ARG A 96 -3.21 -4.05 -1.43
C ARG A 96 -3.69 -2.60 -1.33
N LEU A 97 -2.78 -1.67 -1.60
CA LEU A 97 -3.08 -0.24 -1.68
C LEU A 97 -3.24 0.12 -3.16
N GLU A 98 -4.47 0.44 -3.57
CA GLU A 98 -4.81 0.77 -4.95
C GLU A 98 -5.01 2.27 -5.10
N PHE A 99 -4.04 2.95 -5.72
CA PHE A 99 -4.02 4.39 -5.87
C PHE A 99 -4.77 4.84 -7.13
N SER A 100 -5.51 5.93 -7.00
CA SER A 100 -6.22 6.61 -8.09
C SER A 100 -5.72 8.05 -8.30
N ALA A 101 -5.16 8.67 -7.26
CA ALA A 101 -4.51 9.97 -7.30
C ALA A 101 -3.27 9.97 -6.36
N PRO A 102 -2.21 10.75 -6.66
CA PRO A 102 -2.04 11.62 -7.82
C PRO A 102 -1.78 10.85 -9.13
N ARG A 103 -1.57 9.54 -9.04
CA ARG A 103 -1.41 8.63 -10.17
C ARG A 103 -2.02 7.27 -9.84
N ARG A 104 -2.25 6.47 -10.88
CA ARG A 104 -2.55 5.06 -10.71
C ARG A 104 -1.28 4.31 -10.32
N ASP A 105 -1.36 3.57 -9.23
CA ASP A 105 -0.30 2.69 -8.74
C ASP A 105 -0.92 1.59 -7.87
N VAL A 106 -0.20 0.50 -7.68
CA VAL A 106 -0.59 -0.57 -6.75
C VAL A 106 0.63 -0.93 -5.92
N VAL A 107 0.50 -0.77 -4.61
CA VAL A 107 1.51 -1.18 -3.64
C VAL A 107 0.96 -2.36 -2.84
N VAL A 108 1.75 -3.42 -2.70
CA VAL A 108 1.38 -4.59 -1.90
C VAL A 108 2.35 -4.71 -0.73
N LYS A 109 1.83 -4.87 0.48
CA LYS A 109 2.59 -5.10 1.72
C LYS A 109 2.10 -6.38 2.37
N ARG A 110 3.02 -7.19 2.90
CA ARG A 110 2.68 -8.49 3.50
C ARG A 110 2.80 -8.36 5.01
N LEU A 111 1.71 -8.61 5.72
CA LEU A 111 1.72 -8.62 7.18
C LEU A 111 1.15 -9.91 7.72
N ILE A 112 1.64 -10.29 8.89
CA ILE A 112 1.09 -11.34 9.72
C ILE A 112 0.25 -10.66 10.79
N PHE A 113 -1.04 -10.97 10.86
CA PHE A 113 -2.00 -10.44 11.81
C PHE A 113 -2.24 -11.40 12.97
N ASP A 114 -2.27 -10.86 14.17
CA ASP A 114 -2.61 -11.54 15.42
C ASP A 114 -3.43 -10.62 16.34
N ASP A 115 -3.65 -11.04 17.59
CA ASP A 115 -4.42 -10.31 18.60
C ASP A 115 -3.87 -8.91 18.96
N LYS A 116 -2.64 -8.58 18.55
CA LYS A 116 -2.01 -7.28 18.80
C LYS A 116 -2.05 -6.36 17.59
N GLY A 117 -2.08 -6.90 16.38
CA GLY A 117 -2.02 -6.11 15.16
C GLY A 117 -1.36 -6.82 13.99
N GLY A 118 -0.93 -6.04 13.00
CA GLY A 118 -0.18 -6.51 11.85
C GLY A 118 1.31 -6.21 12.00
N ARG A 119 2.16 -7.21 11.75
CA ARG A 119 3.62 -7.08 11.68
C ARG A 119 4.14 -7.54 10.33
N GLU A 120 5.20 -6.91 9.81
CA GLU A 120 5.77 -7.25 8.50
C GLU A 120 6.08 -8.77 8.44
N GLY A 121 5.57 -9.42 7.39
CA GLY A 121 5.87 -10.81 7.08
C GLY A 121 7.26 -10.94 6.48
N ARG A 122 8.00 -11.97 6.88
CA ARG A 122 9.34 -12.27 6.32
C ARG A 122 9.24 -12.84 4.91
#